data_AF-A0A4R3MJX9-F1
#
_entry.id   AF-A0A4R3MJX9-F1
#
_cell.length_a   1.000
_cell.length_b   1.000
_cell.length_c   1.000
_cell.angle_alpha   90.00
_cell.angle_beta   90.00
_cell.angle_gamma   90.00
#
_symmetry.space_group_name_H-M   'P 1'
#
loop_
_entity.id
_entity.type
_entity.pdbx_description
1 polymer ?
#
loop_
_entity_poly.entity_id
_entity_poly.type
_entity_poly.pdbx_seq_one_letter_code
_entity_poly.pdbx_strand_id
1 'polypeptide(L)'
;MIKLFHIFGNEPCPCKSGKKYKDCCKNRKNKNCENVEHYLSMVNKYSKKSQLKLCLYEGCNAKPKDIILAHALQKNRILKKIAHKNRVLMQDFSGKPTMLDMGRGEKEPFYLLEEVNIKKATAFRCFCGKHDDELFQKIEKQQHSFEKMTEEQKFLFAYKTFSFEHYKDISVRRFHALMCKDFPENFKNPIFIYKYRNALLKADETEYYWRRFGECLRDRNFGELFTYTMKLPYPIGVSGYMSISPPFDINGKRIKGLIGIKKRLKRLFITIVPDETCSYILFSGFKDELTSYGQYFDSLSS
;
A
#
# COMPACT_ATOMS: atom_id res chain seq x y z
N MET A 1 1.35 -18.72 18.72
CA MET A 1 0.58 -17.54 19.17
C MET A 1 1.48 -16.52 19.90
N ILE A 2 2.27 -16.94 20.89
CA ILE A 2 3.16 -16.04 21.69
C ILE A 2 4.14 -15.20 20.83
N LYS A 3 4.69 -15.77 19.74
CA LYS A 3 5.58 -15.06 18.78
C LYS A 3 4.98 -13.78 18.18
N LEU A 4 3.65 -13.66 18.10
CA LEU A 4 2.99 -12.47 17.55
C LEU A 4 3.07 -11.27 18.51
N PHE A 5 3.23 -11.53 19.81
CA PHE A 5 3.18 -10.52 20.86
C PHE A 5 4.51 -10.36 21.61
N HIS A 6 5.53 -11.13 21.24
CA HIS A 6 6.84 -11.12 21.88
C HIS A 6 7.98 -11.21 20.86
N ILE A 7 9.13 -10.61 21.19
CA ILE A 7 10.38 -10.75 20.43
C ILE A 7 11.40 -11.49 21.30
N PHE A 8 11.76 -12.69 20.88
CA PHE A 8 12.72 -13.54 21.57
C PHE A 8 14.14 -13.00 21.38
N GLY A 9 14.97 -13.18 22.40
CA GLY A 9 16.33 -12.63 22.42
C GLY A 9 17.23 -13.13 21.30
N ASN A 10 17.00 -14.35 20.80
CA ASN A 10 17.77 -14.97 19.73
C ASN A 10 17.33 -14.56 18.31
N GLU A 11 16.21 -13.84 18.17
CA GLU A 11 15.74 -13.35 16.88
C GLU A 11 16.57 -12.14 16.39
N PRO A 12 16.60 -11.88 15.07
CA PRO A 12 17.15 -10.63 14.54
C PRO A 12 16.50 -9.40 15.18
N CYS A 13 17.31 -8.41 15.53
CA CYS A 13 16.81 -7.19 16.17
C CYS A 13 15.93 -6.38 15.20
N PRO A 14 14.74 -5.88 15.61
CA PRO A 14 13.85 -5.12 14.73
C PRO A 14 14.45 -3.84 14.14
N CYS A 15 15.48 -3.28 14.79
CA CYS A 15 16.20 -2.11 14.29
C CYS A 15 17.08 -2.39 13.05
N LYS A 16 17.15 -3.65 12.60
CA LYS A 16 17.93 -4.10 11.43
C LYS A 16 19.44 -3.83 11.55
N SER A 17 19.99 -3.91 12.76
CA SER A 17 21.43 -3.75 13.03
C SER A 17 22.29 -4.94 12.59
N GLY A 18 21.69 -6.06 12.17
CA GLY A 18 22.37 -7.33 11.93
C GLY A 18 22.64 -8.16 13.19
N LYS A 19 22.42 -7.60 14.39
CA LYS A 19 22.60 -8.29 15.67
C LYS A 19 21.33 -9.00 16.14
N LYS A 20 21.47 -10.00 17.02
CA LYS A 20 20.34 -10.61 17.75
C LYS A 20 19.72 -9.58 18.69
N TYR A 21 18.42 -9.72 19.00
CA TYR A 21 17.68 -8.74 19.81
C TYR A 21 18.27 -8.58 21.22
N LYS A 22 18.66 -9.69 21.86
CA LYS A 22 19.30 -9.70 23.19
C LYS A 22 20.62 -8.92 23.22
N ASP A 23 21.36 -8.95 22.11
CA ASP A 23 22.69 -8.33 21.94
C ASP A 23 22.58 -6.92 21.34
N CYS A 24 21.37 -6.37 21.25
CA CYS A 24 21.09 -5.08 20.62
C CYS A 24 20.05 -4.25 21.38
N CYS A 25 18.80 -4.21 20.93
CA CYS A 25 17.80 -3.30 21.49
C CYS A 25 17.09 -3.80 22.76
N LYS A 26 17.22 -5.08 23.14
CA LYS A 26 16.44 -5.66 24.26
C LYS A 26 16.56 -4.87 25.57
N ASN A 27 17.78 -4.47 25.92
CA ASN A 27 18.09 -3.79 27.18
C ASN A 27 18.43 -2.30 27.00
N ARG A 28 18.32 -1.76 25.77
CA ARG A 28 18.58 -0.35 25.50
C ARG A 28 17.40 0.50 25.96
N LYS A 29 17.70 1.71 26.43
CA LYS A 29 16.71 2.72 26.80
C LYS A 29 16.27 3.52 25.57
N ASN A 30 15.06 4.05 25.65
CA ASN A 30 14.59 5.05 24.71
C ASN A 30 15.52 6.27 24.70
N LYS A 31 15.60 6.94 23.56
CA LYS A 31 16.17 8.27 23.47
C LYS A 31 15.34 9.22 24.33
N ASN A 32 16.01 10.13 25.04
CA ASN A 32 15.33 11.12 25.88
C ASN A 32 14.35 11.96 25.05
N CYS A 33 13.11 12.04 25.54
CA CYS A 33 12.08 12.95 25.06
C CYS A 33 11.60 13.78 26.25
N GLU A 34 11.54 15.10 26.06
CA GLU A 34 11.15 16.05 27.11
C GLU A 34 9.68 15.92 27.49
N ASN A 35 8.83 15.62 26.49
CA ASN A 35 7.39 15.48 26.64
C ASN A 35 6.78 14.68 25.47
N VAL A 36 5.46 14.49 25.51
CA VAL A 36 4.70 13.76 24.48
C VAL A 36 4.79 14.45 23.12
N GLU A 37 4.80 15.78 23.05
CA GLU A 37 4.89 16.53 21.80
C GLU A 37 6.23 16.30 21.08
N HIS A 38 7.33 16.29 21.84
CA HIS A 38 8.65 15.94 21.32
C HIS A 38 8.66 14.50 20.79
N TYR A 39 8.06 13.54 21.50
CA TYR A 39 7.92 12.17 21.00
C TYR A 39 7.12 12.11 19.68
N LEU A 40 5.98 12.81 19.59
CA LEU A 40 5.16 12.87 18.36
C LEU A 40 5.93 13.53 17.19
N SER A 41 6.71 14.58 17.46
CA SER A 41 7.59 15.20 16.47
C SER A 41 8.63 14.21 15.94
N MET A 42 9.21 13.39 16.83
CA MET A 42 10.16 12.34 16.46
C MET A 42 9.50 11.21 15.64
N VAL A 43 8.28 10.80 15.99
CA VAL A 43 7.47 9.87 15.18
C VAL A 43 7.25 10.43 13.77
N ASN A 44 6.83 11.69 13.64
CA ASN A 44 6.65 12.35 12.34
C ASN A 44 7.96 12.44 11.54
N LYS A 45 9.08 12.75 12.21
CA LYS A 45 10.41 12.75 11.60
C LYS A 45 10.79 11.36 11.07
N TYR A 46 10.53 10.29 11.81
CA TYR A 46 10.83 8.93 11.35
C TYR A 46 9.87 8.45 10.27
N SER A 47 8.60 8.88 10.28
CA SER A 47 7.65 8.65 9.18
C SER A 47 8.17 9.29 7.88
N LYS A 48 8.63 10.55 7.93
CA LYS A 48 9.25 11.20 6.75
C LYS A 48 10.55 10.51 6.31
N LYS A 49 11.41 10.11 7.25
CA LYS A 49 12.68 9.42 6.97
C LYS A 49 12.51 7.99 6.46
N SER A 50 11.34 7.38 6.67
CA SER A 50 11.05 6.04 6.19
C SER A 50 10.62 6.01 4.73
N GLN A 51 10.18 7.14 4.18
CA GLN A 51 9.85 7.30 2.76
C GLN A 51 11.14 7.35 1.93
N LEU A 52 11.42 6.27 1.19
CA LEU A 52 12.61 6.14 0.37
C LEU A 52 12.39 6.74 -1.03
N LYS A 53 13.49 7.13 -1.69
CA LYS A 53 13.48 7.38 -3.13
C LYS A 53 14.02 6.14 -3.82
N LEU A 54 13.14 5.34 -4.42
CA LEU A 54 13.50 4.11 -5.12
C LEU A 54 12.61 3.90 -6.33
N CYS A 55 13.03 3.05 -7.27
CA CYS A 55 12.18 2.58 -8.36
C CYS A 55 11.76 1.14 -8.10
N LEU A 56 10.47 0.84 -8.20
CA LEU A 56 9.91 -0.50 -8.01
C LEU A 56 9.93 -1.35 -9.27
N TYR A 57 10.51 -0.87 -10.37
CA TYR A 57 10.78 -1.75 -11.51
C TYR A 57 11.94 -2.69 -11.15
N GLU A 58 11.73 -4.00 -11.33
CA GLU A 58 12.71 -5.03 -10.97
C GLU A 58 14.04 -4.80 -11.70
N GLY A 59 15.15 -4.89 -10.95
CA GLY A 59 16.50 -4.65 -11.50
C GLY A 59 16.85 -3.17 -11.78
N CYS A 60 15.96 -2.22 -11.48
CA CYS A 60 16.25 -0.80 -11.70
C CYS A 60 17.29 -0.26 -10.70
N ASN A 61 18.36 0.35 -11.22
CA ASN A 61 19.42 0.98 -10.43
C ASN A 61 19.38 2.53 -10.52
N ALA A 62 18.21 3.12 -10.75
CA ALA A 62 18.05 4.58 -10.84
C ALA A 62 18.52 5.28 -9.56
N LYS A 63 19.22 6.40 -9.70
CA LYS A 63 19.73 7.16 -8.55
C LYS A 63 18.58 7.93 -7.89
N PRO A 64 18.67 8.27 -6.58
CA PRO A 64 17.62 9.03 -5.89
C PRO A 64 17.22 10.36 -6.54
N LYS A 65 18.09 10.96 -7.37
CA LYS A 65 17.81 12.19 -8.13
C LYS A 65 16.89 11.97 -9.34
N ASP A 66 16.85 10.74 -9.86
CA ASP A 66 16.05 10.36 -11.04
C ASP A 66 14.66 9.85 -10.63
N ILE A 67 14.43 9.68 -9.32
CA ILE A 67 13.15 9.25 -8.74
C ILE A 67 12.19 10.44 -8.68
N ILE A 68 11.07 10.28 -9.37
CA ILE A 68 10.03 11.31 -9.48
C ILE A 68 8.98 11.14 -8.38
N LEU A 69 8.08 12.12 -8.28
CA LEU A 69 6.86 12.00 -7.49
C LEU A 69 5.76 11.45 -8.40
N ALA A 70 5.63 10.12 -8.46
CA ALA A 70 4.66 9.41 -9.30
C ALA A 70 3.29 9.35 -8.61
N HIS A 71 2.21 9.52 -9.37
CA HIS A 71 0.83 9.47 -8.85
C HIS A 71 0.24 8.07 -8.98
N ALA A 72 -0.40 7.55 -7.94
CA ALA A 72 -1.12 6.28 -8.00
C ALA A 72 -2.35 6.40 -8.92
N LEU A 73 -3.13 7.47 -8.71
CA LEU A 73 -4.24 7.83 -9.57
C LEU A 73 -3.80 8.89 -10.57
N GLN A 74 -4.16 8.68 -11.83
CA GLN A 74 -3.70 9.50 -12.94
C GLN A 74 -4.18 10.94 -12.78
N LYS A 75 -3.24 11.88 -12.66
CA LYS A 75 -3.55 13.28 -12.39
C LYS A 75 -4.49 13.89 -13.45
N ASN A 76 -4.17 13.70 -14.72
CA ASN A 76 -4.89 14.35 -15.82
C ASN A 76 -6.21 13.68 -16.19
N ARG A 77 -6.41 12.41 -15.84
CA ARG A 77 -7.59 11.64 -16.25
C ARG A 77 -8.53 11.34 -15.10
N ILE A 78 -8.01 10.94 -13.95
CA ILE A 78 -8.80 10.49 -12.79
C ILE A 78 -8.94 11.64 -11.79
N LEU A 79 -7.81 12.17 -11.28
CA LEU A 79 -7.87 13.18 -10.20
C LEU A 79 -8.55 14.47 -10.65
N LYS A 80 -8.31 14.92 -11.89
CA LYS A 80 -8.99 16.10 -12.45
C LYS A 80 -10.52 15.98 -12.48
N LYS A 81 -11.07 14.77 -12.68
CA LYS A 81 -12.53 14.55 -12.75
C LYS A 81 -13.22 14.73 -11.41
N ILE A 82 -12.54 14.40 -10.31
CA ILE A 82 -13.09 14.52 -8.95
C ILE A 82 -12.61 15.77 -8.22
N ALA A 83 -11.78 16.60 -8.85
CA ALA A 83 -11.18 17.75 -8.21
C ALA A 83 -12.06 18.99 -8.30
N HIS A 84 -12.20 19.70 -7.18
CA HIS A 84 -12.73 21.06 -7.15
C HIS A 84 -11.55 22.04 -7.04
N LYS A 85 -11.43 23.00 -7.96
CA LYS A 85 -10.32 23.99 -8.00
C LYS A 85 -8.91 23.34 -7.87
N ASN A 86 -8.68 22.24 -8.61
CA ASN A 86 -7.44 21.44 -8.57
C ASN A 86 -7.10 20.84 -7.18
N ARG A 87 -8.10 20.63 -6.33
CA ARG A 87 -7.97 19.99 -5.01
C ARG A 87 -8.95 18.84 -4.88
N VAL A 88 -8.57 17.82 -4.11
CA VAL A 88 -9.40 16.66 -3.74
C VAL A 88 -9.38 16.49 -2.24
N LEU A 89 -10.44 15.93 -1.68
CA LEU A 89 -10.48 15.51 -0.28
C LEU A 89 -9.83 14.13 -0.15
N MET A 90 -8.80 14.00 0.69
CA MET A 90 -8.19 12.71 1.03
C MET A 90 -7.59 12.72 2.42
N GLN A 91 -7.33 11.54 2.98
CA GLN A 91 -6.53 11.44 4.20
C GLN A 91 -5.07 11.75 3.88
N ASP A 92 -4.56 12.89 4.37
CA ASP A 92 -3.15 13.25 4.26
C ASP A 92 -2.39 12.83 5.53
N PHE A 93 -1.72 11.68 5.44
CA PHE A 93 -0.91 11.15 6.54
C PHE A 93 0.40 11.93 6.80
N SER A 94 0.69 12.98 6.02
CA SER A 94 1.84 13.86 6.26
C SER A 94 1.55 15.00 7.25
N GLY A 95 0.27 15.27 7.49
CA GLY A 95 -0.23 16.28 8.44
C GLY A 95 -0.20 15.84 9.90
N LYS A 96 -0.67 16.72 10.78
CA LYS A 96 -0.86 16.43 12.22
C LYS A 96 -2.21 15.70 12.39
N PRO A 97 -2.25 14.49 12.98
CA PRO A 97 -3.52 13.84 13.24
C PRO A 97 -4.34 14.63 14.26
N THR A 98 -5.66 14.55 14.15
CA THR A 98 -6.59 14.98 15.19
C THR A 98 -6.65 13.90 16.26
N MET A 99 -6.42 14.26 17.52
CA MET A 99 -6.57 13.32 18.63
C MET A 99 -8.06 13.24 19.00
N LEU A 100 -8.71 12.12 18.71
CA LEU A 100 -10.11 11.89 19.07
C LEU A 100 -10.19 11.13 20.41
N ASP A 101 -11.10 11.58 21.28
CA ASP A 101 -11.40 10.90 22.54
C ASP A 101 -12.28 9.67 22.26
N MET A 102 -11.79 8.50 22.63
CA MET A 102 -12.48 7.22 22.45
C MET A 102 -13.28 6.81 23.71
N GLY A 103 -13.30 7.67 24.73
CA GLY A 103 -13.80 7.37 26.07
C GLY A 103 -12.73 6.73 26.95
N ARG A 104 -13.00 6.69 28.28
CA ARG A 104 -12.11 6.10 29.30
C ARG A 104 -10.69 6.69 29.37
N GLY A 105 -10.51 7.92 28.89
CA GLY A 105 -9.21 8.60 28.87
C GLY A 105 -8.30 8.13 27.73
N GLU A 106 -8.79 7.33 26.79
CA GLU A 106 -8.04 6.90 25.61
C GLU A 106 -8.22 7.92 24.47
N LYS A 107 -7.10 8.38 23.90
CA LYS A 107 -7.09 9.25 22.71
C LYS A 107 -6.38 8.55 21.57
N GLU A 108 -7.05 8.44 20.42
CA GLU A 108 -6.48 7.83 19.21
C GLU A 108 -6.22 8.89 18.14
N PRO A 109 -5.10 8.80 17.40
CA PRO A 109 -4.82 9.70 16.29
C PRO A 109 -5.72 9.36 15.09
N PHE A 110 -6.49 10.33 14.62
CA PHE A 110 -7.35 10.23 13.45
C PHE A 110 -6.94 11.23 12.37
N TYR A 111 -6.80 10.75 11.13
CA TYR A 111 -6.51 11.60 9.98
C TYR A 111 -7.81 11.88 9.24
N LEU A 112 -8.34 13.10 9.44
CA LEU A 112 -9.52 13.58 8.74
C LEU A 112 -9.22 13.80 7.24
N LEU A 113 -10.28 13.93 6.44
CA LEU A 113 -10.13 14.33 5.05
C LEU A 113 -9.68 15.79 4.98
N GLU A 114 -8.61 16.05 4.25
CA GLU A 114 -8.08 17.38 4.01
C GLU A 114 -8.09 17.69 2.51
N GLU A 115 -8.17 18.97 2.18
CA GLU A 115 -8.00 19.42 0.80
C GLU A 115 -6.53 19.30 0.35
N VAL A 116 -6.26 18.37 -0.55
CA VAL A 116 -4.93 18.13 -1.11
C VAL A 116 -4.91 18.55 -2.58
N ASN A 117 -3.91 19.33 -2.97
CA ASN A 117 -3.69 19.68 -4.37
C ASN A 117 -3.42 18.41 -5.20
N ILE A 118 -4.05 18.28 -6.36
CA ILE A 118 -3.89 17.08 -7.23
C ILE A 118 -2.44 16.80 -7.67
N LYS A 119 -1.54 17.80 -7.61
CA LYS A 119 -0.09 17.59 -7.85
C LYS A 119 0.57 16.75 -6.75
N LYS A 120 -0.01 16.68 -5.55
CA LYS A 120 0.51 15.92 -4.40
C LYS A 120 -0.37 14.73 -4.02
N ALA A 121 -1.65 14.75 -4.40
CA ALA A 121 -2.60 13.70 -4.04
C ALA A 121 -2.15 12.33 -4.57
N THR A 122 -2.18 11.32 -3.71
CA THR A 122 -1.82 9.93 -4.05
C THR A 122 -0.41 9.75 -4.63
N ALA A 123 0.53 10.65 -4.33
CA ALA A 123 1.83 10.68 -5.00
C ALA A 123 2.99 10.22 -4.11
N PHE A 124 3.87 9.37 -4.65
CA PHE A 124 4.96 8.71 -3.91
C PHE A 124 6.24 8.62 -4.76
N ARG A 125 7.39 8.42 -4.10
CA ARG A 125 8.70 8.34 -4.76
C ARG A 125 9.13 6.90 -5.02
N CYS A 126 8.29 6.19 -5.77
CA CYS A 126 8.40 4.75 -6.04
C CYS A 126 8.77 4.40 -7.50
N PHE A 127 8.94 5.38 -8.39
CA PHE A 127 9.39 5.17 -9.78
C PHE A 127 10.38 6.25 -10.22
N CYS A 128 11.30 5.89 -11.11
CA CYS A 128 12.06 6.87 -11.88
C CYS A 128 11.23 7.37 -13.07
N GLY A 129 11.59 8.53 -13.63
CA GLY A 129 10.86 9.09 -14.77
C GLY A 129 10.74 8.11 -15.95
N LYS A 130 11.85 7.44 -16.30
CA LYS A 130 11.90 6.45 -17.38
C LYS A 130 10.84 5.36 -17.22
N HIS A 131 10.82 4.64 -16.10
CA HIS A 131 9.92 3.51 -15.92
C HIS A 131 8.47 3.95 -15.65
N ASP A 132 8.24 5.10 -15.04
CA ASP A 132 6.87 5.63 -14.91
C ASP A 132 6.27 5.91 -16.30
N ASP A 133 7.03 6.57 -17.18
CA ASP A 133 6.63 6.84 -18.56
C ASP A 133 6.47 5.55 -19.37
N GLU A 134 7.48 4.67 -19.40
CA GLU A 134 7.47 3.46 -20.23
C GLU A 134 6.34 2.49 -19.85
N LEU A 135 6.11 2.28 -18.56
CA LEU A 135 5.10 1.34 -18.07
C LEU A 135 3.70 1.92 -18.19
N PHE A 136 3.50 3.17 -17.75
CA PHE A 136 2.15 3.67 -17.53
C PHE A 136 1.62 4.57 -18.64
N GLN A 137 2.42 4.93 -19.65
CA GLN A 137 1.91 5.72 -20.79
C GLN A 137 0.66 5.13 -21.45
N LYS A 138 0.54 3.80 -21.53
CA LYS A 138 -0.62 3.11 -22.13
C LYS A 138 -1.91 3.33 -21.37
N ILE A 139 -1.80 3.57 -20.07
CA ILE A 139 -2.93 3.90 -19.23
C ILE A 139 -3.09 5.43 -19.07
N GLU A 140 -2.03 6.23 -19.19
CA GLU A 140 -2.07 7.67 -18.89
C GLU A 140 -2.25 8.60 -20.11
N LYS A 141 -1.65 8.27 -21.25
CA LYS A 141 -1.52 9.17 -22.41
C LYS A 141 -2.56 8.90 -23.50
N GLN A 142 -3.30 7.81 -23.43
CA GLN A 142 -4.30 7.43 -24.44
C GLN A 142 -5.74 7.61 -23.94
N GLN A 143 -6.59 8.17 -24.79
CA GLN A 143 -8.06 8.11 -24.72
C GLN A 143 -8.55 6.67 -24.95
N HIS A 144 -8.11 5.72 -24.12
CA HIS A 144 -8.62 4.36 -24.20
C HIS A 144 -9.97 4.30 -23.47
N SER A 145 -10.94 3.59 -24.03
CA SER A 145 -12.19 3.32 -23.33
C SER A 145 -11.91 2.36 -22.16
N PHE A 146 -12.43 2.68 -20.96
CA PHE A 146 -12.42 1.74 -19.84
C PHE A 146 -13.26 0.48 -20.13
N GLU A 147 -14.22 0.56 -21.04
CA GLU A 147 -15.05 -0.56 -21.49
C GLU A 147 -14.29 -1.51 -22.43
N LYS A 148 -13.30 -1.01 -23.17
CA LYS A 148 -12.53 -1.78 -24.18
C LYS A 148 -11.03 -1.82 -23.85
N MET A 149 -10.69 -1.98 -22.57
CA MET A 149 -9.29 -2.11 -22.16
C MET A 149 -8.68 -3.43 -22.64
N THR A 150 -7.44 -3.35 -23.11
CA THR A 150 -6.62 -4.55 -23.37
C THR A 150 -6.21 -5.22 -22.06
N GLU A 151 -5.81 -6.50 -22.13
CA GLU A 151 -5.27 -7.24 -20.97
C GLU A 151 -4.05 -6.52 -20.38
N GLU A 152 -3.20 -5.93 -21.22
CA GLU A 152 -2.06 -5.13 -20.76
C GLU A 152 -2.50 -3.88 -19.97
N GLN A 153 -3.52 -3.16 -20.43
CA GLN A 153 -4.02 -1.98 -19.70
C GLN A 153 -4.62 -2.37 -18.34
N LYS A 154 -5.42 -3.44 -18.29
CA LYS A 154 -5.98 -3.98 -17.04
C LYS A 154 -4.86 -4.41 -16.07
N PHE A 155 -3.85 -5.11 -16.59
CA PHE A 155 -2.66 -5.50 -15.85
C PHE A 155 -1.92 -4.29 -15.28
N LEU A 156 -1.70 -3.23 -16.09
CA LEU A 156 -1.00 -2.03 -15.66
C LEU A 156 -1.75 -1.26 -14.56
N PHE A 157 -3.09 -1.23 -14.58
CA PHE A 157 -3.87 -0.66 -13.47
C PHE A 157 -3.63 -1.43 -12.17
N ALA A 158 -3.66 -2.76 -12.21
CA ALA A 158 -3.40 -3.59 -11.04
C ALA A 158 -1.96 -3.47 -10.54
N TYR A 159 -0.98 -3.50 -11.46
CA TYR A 159 0.44 -3.34 -11.11
C TYR A 159 0.71 -1.97 -10.49
N LYS A 160 0.09 -0.90 -11.01
CA LYS A 160 0.19 0.44 -10.43
C LYS A 160 -0.37 0.42 -9.00
N THR A 161 -1.62 -0.02 -8.82
CA THR A 161 -2.27 -0.16 -7.50
C THR A 161 -1.40 -0.94 -6.51
N PHE A 162 -0.88 -2.09 -6.92
CA PHE A 162 0.02 -2.91 -6.13
C PHE A 162 1.30 -2.16 -5.74
N SER A 163 1.97 -1.51 -6.70
CA SER A 163 3.27 -0.85 -6.49
C SER A 163 3.19 0.23 -5.41
N PHE A 164 2.11 1.01 -5.39
CA PHE A 164 1.89 2.03 -4.36
C PHE A 164 1.64 1.43 -2.97
N GLU A 165 0.91 0.33 -2.87
CA GLU A 165 0.72 -0.39 -1.60
C GLU A 165 2.01 -1.06 -1.11
N HIS A 166 2.78 -1.67 -2.01
CA HIS A 166 4.08 -2.26 -1.68
C HIS A 166 5.08 -1.20 -1.20
N TYR A 167 5.10 -0.01 -1.83
CA TYR A 167 5.92 1.11 -1.36
C TYR A 167 5.55 1.56 0.06
N LYS A 168 4.25 1.63 0.39
CA LYS A 168 3.79 1.94 1.76
C LYS A 168 4.32 0.91 2.76
N ASP A 169 4.29 -0.38 2.41
CA ASP A 169 4.80 -1.45 3.28
C ASP A 169 6.31 -1.37 3.50
N ILE A 170 7.09 -1.07 2.45
CA ILE A 170 8.54 -0.79 2.57
C ILE A 170 8.77 0.36 3.57
N SER A 171 7.97 1.43 3.44
CA SER A 171 8.06 2.62 4.32
C SER A 171 7.70 2.26 5.77
N VAL A 172 6.65 1.48 6.02
CA VAL A 172 6.24 1.02 7.36
C VAL A 172 7.34 0.17 8.01
N ARG A 173 7.94 -0.78 7.29
CA ARG A 173 9.05 -1.60 7.83
C ARG A 173 10.25 -0.75 8.22
N ARG A 174 10.58 0.25 7.39
CA ARG A 174 11.68 1.17 7.67
C ARG A 174 11.36 2.06 8.86
N PHE A 175 10.11 2.52 8.99
CA PHE A 175 9.63 3.26 10.15
C PHE A 175 9.81 2.43 11.43
N HIS A 176 9.36 1.18 11.47
CA HIS A 176 9.57 0.30 12.63
C HIS A 176 11.05 0.11 12.96
N ALA A 177 11.93 -0.04 11.96
CA ALA A 177 13.36 -0.18 12.21
C ALA A 177 13.97 1.08 12.85
N LEU A 178 13.59 2.27 12.36
CA LEU A 178 14.01 3.55 12.94
C LEU A 178 13.47 3.74 14.35
N MET A 179 12.19 3.42 14.57
CA MET A 179 11.57 3.45 15.90
C MET A 179 12.24 2.49 16.87
N CYS A 180 12.59 1.26 16.46
CA CYS A 180 13.29 0.32 17.35
C CYS A 180 14.70 0.80 17.71
N LYS A 181 15.36 1.51 16.79
CA LYS A 181 16.72 1.99 17.00
C LYS A 181 16.78 3.03 18.12
N ASP A 182 15.84 3.95 18.15
CA ASP A 182 15.86 5.13 19.03
C ASP A 182 14.80 5.06 20.14
N PHE A 183 13.76 4.23 19.98
CA PHE A 183 12.73 3.94 20.99
C PHE A 183 12.53 2.43 21.19
N PRO A 184 13.59 1.67 21.57
CA PRO A 184 13.54 0.23 21.73
C PRO A 184 12.54 -0.27 22.79
N GLU A 185 12.18 0.52 23.80
CA GLU A 185 11.25 0.09 24.85
C GLU A 185 9.82 -0.05 24.32
N ASN A 186 9.47 0.62 23.21
CA ASN A 186 8.19 0.41 22.52
C ASN A 186 8.03 -1.05 22.06
N PHE A 187 9.13 -1.74 21.77
CA PHE A 187 9.14 -3.14 21.35
C PHE A 187 9.10 -4.12 22.53
N LYS A 188 8.74 -3.64 23.74
CA LYS A 188 8.27 -4.46 24.87
C LYS A 188 6.75 -4.46 24.98
N ASN A 189 6.06 -3.51 24.34
CA ASN A 189 4.61 -3.42 24.34
C ASN A 189 4.00 -4.46 23.35
N PRO A 190 3.14 -5.37 23.79
CA PRO A 190 2.53 -6.41 22.94
C PRO A 190 1.80 -5.89 21.70
N ILE A 191 1.11 -4.75 21.81
CA ILE A 191 0.36 -4.13 20.69
C ILE A 191 1.34 -3.64 19.62
N PHE A 192 2.43 -2.99 20.04
CA PHE A 192 3.45 -2.51 19.12
C PHE A 192 4.17 -3.68 18.43
N ILE A 193 4.48 -4.75 19.18
CA ILE A 193 5.07 -5.97 18.64
C ILE A 193 4.12 -6.61 17.63
N TYR A 194 2.82 -6.72 17.93
CA TYR A 194 1.83 -7.24 17.00
C TYR A 194 1.78 -6.45 15.68
N LYS A 195 1.75 -5.11 15.75
CA LYS A 195 1.81 -4.24 14.56
C LYS A 195 3.09 -4.49 13.74
N TYR A 196 4.25 -4.58 14.41
CA TYR A 196 5.52 -4.88 13.76
C TYR A 196 5.54 -6.27 13.09
N ARG A 197 5.03 -7.31 13.77
CA ARG A 197 4.96 -8.67 13.24
C ARG A 197 4.05 -8.76 12.02
N ASN A 198 2.89 -8.12 12.07
CA ASN A 198 2.00 -8.02 10.89
C ASN A 198 2.65 -7.28 9.73
N ALA A 199 3.41 -6.21 10.01
CA ALA A 199 4.18 -5.52 8.97
C ALA A 199 5.25 -6.42 8.32
N LEU A 200 5.85 -7.36 9.07
CA LEU A 200 6.76 -8.36 8.50
C LEU A 200 6.04 -9.41 7.64
N LEU A 201 4.88 -9.89 8.08
CA LEU A 201 4.06 -10.82 7.30
C LEU A 201 3.62 -10.19 5.98
N LYS A 202 3.05 -8.98 6.04
CA LYS A 202 2.64 -8.21 4.85
C LYS A 202 3.82 -7.91 3.92
N ALA A 203 5.02 -7.75 4.46
CA ALA A 203 6.23 -7.56 3.65
C ALA A 203 6.63 -8.80 2.85
N ASP A 204 6.59 -9.99 3.46
CA ASP A 204 6.86 -11.24 2.73
C ASP A 204 5.78 -11.51 1.68
N GLU A 205 4.53 -11.14 1.96
CA GLU A 205 3.44 -11.20 0.99
C GLU A 205 3.64 -10.25 -0.20
N THR A 206 3.89 -8.96 0.05
CA THR A 206 4.02 -8.00 -1.05
C THR A 206 5.31 -8.18 -1.84
N GLU A 207 6.39 -8.68 -1.24
CA GLU A 207 7.59 -9.10 -1.96
C GLU A 207 7.31 -10.23 -2.96
N TYR A 208 6.44 -11.20 -2.60
CA TYR A 208 6.02 -12.26 -3.51
C TYR A 208 5.28 -11.69 -4.73
N TYR A 209 4.29 -10.83 -4.52
CA TYR A 209 3.57 -10.20 -5.63
C TYR A 209 4.47 -9.28 -6.46
N TRP A 210 5.43 -8.58 -5.83
CA TRP A 210 6.36 -7.71 -6.55
C TRP A 210 7.15 -8.48 -7.60
N ARG A 211 7.71 -9.64 -7.22
CA ARG A 211 8.44 -10.52 -8.13
C ARG A 211 7.52 -11.10 -9.20
N ARG A 212 6.33 -11.54 -8.81
CA ARG A 212 5.34 -12.10 -9.74
C ARG A 212 4.90 -11.09 -10.81
N PHE A 213 4.63 -9.85 -10.41
CA PHE A 213 4.37 -8.77 -11.37
C PHE A 213 5.61 -8.46 -12.24
N GLY A 214 6.81 -8.48 -11.65
CA GLY A 214 8.07 -8.31 -12.37
C GLY A 214 8.29 -9.35 -13.47
N GLU A 215 8.03 -10.63 -13.16
CA GLU A 215 8.03 -11.74 -14.12
C GLU A 215 7.06 -11.49 -15.27
N CYS A 216 5.80 -11.17 -14.97
CA CYS A 216 4.78 -10.90 -15.99
C CYS A 216 5.15 -9.69 -16.88
N LEU A 217 5.75 -8.64 -16.32
CA LEU A 217 6.22 -7.47 -17.07
C LEU A 217 7.37 -7.82 -18.02
N ARG A 218 8.36 -8.59 -17.54
CA ARG A 218 9.52 -9.00 -18.32
C ARG A 218 9.15 -9.92 -19.48
N ASP A 219 8.28 -10.89 -19.20
CA ASP A 219 7.86 -11.91 -20.18
C ASP A 219 6.68 -11.43 -21.04
N ARG A 220 6.15 -10.22 -20.75
CA ARG A 220 4.95 -9.62 -21.36
C ARG A 220 3.71 -10.53 -21.26
N ASN A 221 3.66 -11.37 -20.24
CA ASN A 221 2.55 -12.29 -19.98
C ASN A 221 1.46 -11.60 -19.15
N PHE A 222 0.77 -10.64 -19.74
CA PHE A 222 -0.29 -9.89 -19.07
C PHE A 222 -1.55 -10.74 -18.80
N GLY A 223 -1.69 -11.86 -19.50
CA GLY A 223 -2.82 -12.77 -19.38
C GLY A 223 -2.85 -13.58 -18.08
N GLU A 224 -1.81 -13.55 -17.25
CA GLU A 224 -1.81 -14.18 -15.91
C GLU A 224 -2.80 -13.52 -14.94
N LEU A 225 -3.09 -12.25 -15.19
CA LEU A 225 -4.00 -11.47 -14.38
C LEU A 225 -5.39 -11.48 -15.01
N PHE A 226 -6.39 -11.85 -14.23
CA PHE A 226 -7.79 -11.65 -14.60
C PHE A 226 -8.29 -10.34 -14.00
N THR A 227 -9.13 -9.64 -14.75
CA THR A 227 -9.81 -8.43 -14.27
C THR A 227 -11.28 -8.47 -14.64
N TYR A 228 -12.14 -8.39 -13.63
CA TYR A 228 -13.55 -8.09 -13.78
C TYR A 228 -13.75 -6.57 -13.75
N THR A 229 -14.44 -6.04 -14.76
CA THR A 229 -14.72 -4.60 -14.88
C THR A 229 -16.21 -4.37 -14.64
N MET A 230 -16.54 -3.86 -13.45
CA MET A 230 -17.89 -3.44 -13.12
C MET A 230 -18.13 -2.04 -13.64
N LYS A 231 -19.23 -1.82 -14.37
CA LYS A 231 -19.67 -0.51 -14.86
C LYS A 231 -20.81 0.00 -13.99
N LEU A 232 -20.65 1.21 -13.47
CA LEU A 232 -21.72 1.96 -12.82
C LEU A 232 -22.32 2.94 -13.84
N PRO A 233 -23.65 2.99 -14.02
CA PRO A 233 -24.29 3.83 -15.04
C PRO A 233 -24.35 5.32 -14.65
N TYR A 234 -23.44 5.77 -13.78
CA TYR A 234 -23.33 7.15 -13.31
C TYR A 234 -21.88 7.48 -12.89
N PRO A 235 -21.45 8.75 -12.97
CA PRO A 235 -20.16 9.18 -12.44
C PRO A 235 -20.21 9.24 -10.91
N ILE A 236 -19.19 8.70 -10.25
CA ILE A 236 -19.01 8.80 -8.80
C ILE A 236 -18.00 9.89 -8.45
N GLY A 237 -18.27 10.65 -7.38
CA GLY A 237 -17.38 11.70 -6.86
C GLY A 237 -16.16 11.19 -6.08
N VAL A 238 -15.83 9.90 -6.20
CA VAL A 238 -14.76 9.23 -5.45
C VAL A 238 -13.93 8.38 -6.40
N SER A 239 -12.62 8.37 -6.18
CA SER A 239 -11.70 7.44 -6.84
C SER A 239 -10.76 6.86 -5.78
N GLY A 240 -10.27 5.65 -6.03
CA GLY A 240 -9.47 4.93 -5.07
C GLY A 240 -8.71 3.78 -5.70
N TYR A 241 -7.67 3.35 -5.00
CA TYR A 241 -6.91 2.14 -5.31
C TYR A 241 -6.67 1.40 -4.01
N MET A 242 -6.69 0.07 -4.05
CA MET A 242 -6.42 -0.75 -2.87
C MET A 242 -5.92 -2.15 -3.25
N SER A 243 -5.08 -2.72 -2.37
CA SER A 243 -4.69 -4.13 -2.41
C SER A 243 -5.22 -4.82 -1.16
N ILE A 244 -6.26 -5.62 -1.33
CA ILE A 244 -7.01 -6.23 -0.22
C ILE A 244 -6.96 -7.75 -0.27
N SER A 245 -7.16 -8.38 0.87
CA SER A 245 -7.42 -9.82 0.99
C SER A 245 -8.77 -9.96 1.69
N PRO A 246 -9.90 -9.93 0.96
CA PRO A 246 -11.21 -10.01 1.58
C PRO A 246 -11.34 -11.33 2.35
N PRO A 247 -11.71 -11.30 3.64
CA PRO A 247 -11.94 -12.51 4.42
C PRO A 247 -13.29 -13.17 4.09
N PHE A 248 -14.20 -12.41 3.48
CA PHE A 248 -15.54 -12.83 3.08
C PHE A 248 -15.84 -12.33 1.67
N ASP A 249 -16.75 -13.01 0.97
CA ASP A 249 -17.33 -12.50 -0.27
C ASP A 249 -18.47 -11.49 -0.02
N ILE A 250 -19.06 -10.97 -1.09
CA ILE A 250 -20.13 -9.95 -0.95
C ILE A 250 -21.41 -10.51 -0.32
N ASN A 251 -21.58 -11.85 -0.33
CA ASN A 251 -22.68 -12.56 0.31
C ASN A 251 -22.34 -12.98 1.76
N GLY A 252 -21.18 -12.57 2.27
CA GLY A 252 -20.72 -12.88 3.63
C GLY A 252 -20.11 -14.27 3.81
N LYS A 253 -19.88 -15.03 2.73
CA LYS A 253 -19.28 -16.35 2.80
C LYS A 253 -17.76 -16.25 2.95
N ARG A 254 -17.21 -17.05 3.86
CA ARG A 254 -15.78 -17.03 4.18
C ARG A 254 -14.91 -17.48 3.00
N ILE A 255 -13.89 -16.70 2.68
CA ILE A 255 -12.92 -17.01 1.63
C ILE A 255 -11.70 -17.71 2.26
N LYS A 256 -11.28 -18.84 1.69
CA LYS A 256 -10.00 -19.48 2.04
C LYS A 256 -8.85 -18.71 1.39
N GLY A 257 -8.45 -17.62 2.03
CA GLY A 257 -7.48 -16.65 1.46
C GLY A 257 -6.01 -17.00 1.62
N LEU A 258 -5.60 -18.19 2.06
CA LEU A 258 -4.17 -18.53 2.30
C LEU A 258 -3.55 -19.29 1.11
N ILE A 259 -2.31 -18.95 0.75
CA ILE A 259 -1.51 -19.56 -0.34
C ILE A 259 -0.27 -20.27 0.23
N GLY A 260 -0.04 -21.50 -0.25
CA GLY A 260 1.23 -22.23 -0.13
C GLY A 260 1.67 -22.56 1.30
N ILE A 261 2.86 -23.14 1.42
CA ILE A 261 3.44 -23.57 2.71
C ILE A 261 3.64 -22.37 3.66
N LYS A 262 3.95 -21.19 3.11
CA LYS A 262 4.15 -19.95 3.86
C LYS A 262 2.84 -19.27 4.31
N LYS A 263 1.66 -19.79 3.93
CA LYS A 263 0.33 -19.26 4.30
C LYS A 263 0.19 -17.75 4.05
N ARG A 264 0.52 -17.29 2.84
CA ARG A 264 0.36 -15.88 2.43
C ARG A 264 -1.08 -15.56 2.09
N LEU A 265 -1.52 -14.32 2.28
CA LEU A 265 -2.84 -13.92 1.82
C LEU A 265 -2.92 -13.73 0.29
N LYS A 266 -3.95 -14.31 -0.33
CA LYS A 266 -4.39 -13.99 -1.69
C LYS A 266 -4.81 -12.52 -1.77
N ARG A 267 -4.53 -11.84 -2.89
CA ARG A 267 -4.78 -10.40 -3.03
C ARG A 267 -5.64 -10.08 -4.24
N LEU A 268 -6.56 -9.15 -4.03
CA LEU A 268 -7.28 -8.44 -5.08
C LEU A 268 -6.73 -7.01 -5.17
N PHE A 269 -6.54 -6.56 -6.40
CA PHE A 269 -6.13 -5.21 -6.74
C PHE A 269 -7.33 -4.48 -7.32
N ILE A 270 -7.83 -3.50 -6.58
CA ILE A 270 -9.05 -2.77 -6.93
C ILE A 270 -8.68 -1.34 -7.31
N THR A 271 -9.21 -0.88 -8.44
CA THR A 271 -9.10 0.50 -8.89
C THR A 271 -10.49 1.04 -9.23
N ILE A 272 -10.84 2.20 -8.70
CA ILE A 272 -12.11 2.86 -8.92
C ILE A 272 -11.86 4.10 -9.77
N VAL A 273 -12.41 4.14 -10.99
CA VAL A 273 -12.16 5.20 -11.96
C VAL A 273 -13.48 5.83 -12.43
N PRO A 274 -13.71 7.13 -12.15
CA PRO A 274 -14.84 7.84 -12.74
C PRO A 274 -14.55 8.17 -14.20
N ASP A 275 -15.59 8.16 -15.00
CA ASP A 275 -15.61 8.64 -16.39
C ASP A 275 -16.64 9.76 -16.55
N GLU A 276 -16.88 10.26 -17.77
CA GLU A 276 -17.78 11.41 -18.01
C GLU A 276 -19.23 11.13 -17.57
N THR A 277 -19.78 9.97 -17.95
CA THR A 277 -21.20 9.62 -17.73
C THR A 277 -21.39 8.35 -16.91
N CYS A 278 -20.30 7.65 -16.59
CA CYS A 278 -20.30 6.37 -15.91
C CYS A 278 -19.06 6.26 -15.03
N SER A 279 -18.92 5.15 -14.32
CA SER A 279 -17.72 4.83 -13.56
C SER A 279 -17.38 3.37 -13.71
N TYR A 280 -16.12 3.02 -13.48
CA TYR A 280 -15.65 1.65 -13.55
C TYR A 280 -14.96 1.25 -12.26
N ILE A 281 -15.21 0.03 -11.82
CA ILE A 281 -14.46 -0.61 -10.75
C ILE A 281 -13.77 -1.82 -11.35
N LEU A 282 -12.44 -1.79 -11.32
CA LEU A 282 -11.59 -2.86 -11.82
C LEU A 282 -11.22 -3.75 -10.65
N PHE A 283 -11.69 -4.99 -10.64
CA PHE A 283 -11.30 -6.00 -9.66
C PHE A 283 -10.33 -6.96 -10.33
N SER A 284 -9.07 -6.94 -9.91
CA SER A 284 -8.03 -7.76 -10.54
C SER A 284 -7.40 -8.75 -9.57
N GLY A 285 -7.11 -9.95 -10.05
CA GLY A 285 -6.45 -11.01 -9.28
C GLY A 285 -5.76 -12.01 -10.22
N PHE A 286 -4.74 -12.71 -9.71
CA PHE A 286 -4.05 -13.71 -10.50
C PHE A 286 -4.93 -14.95 -10.73
N LYS A 287 -4.93 -15.50 -11.95
CA LYS A 287 -5.86 -16.56 -12.39
C LYS A 287 -5.81 -17.83 -11.55
N ASP A 288 -4.62 -18.29 -11.19
CA ASP A 288 -4.40 -19.43 -10.29
C ASP A 288 -4.96 -19.19 -8.87
N GLU A 289 -5.01 -17.93 -8.44
CA GLU A 289 -5.55 -17.53 -7.16
C GLU A 289 -7.08 -17.37 -7.17
N LEU A 290 -7.67 -17.12 -8.34
CA LEU A 290 -9.12 -16.93 -8.52
C LEU A 290 -9.96 -18.13 -8.11
N THR A 291 -9.44 -19.36 -8.13
CA THR A 291 -10.19 -20.53 -7.63
C THR A 291 -10.67 -20.36 -6.18
N SER A 292 -10.03 -19.50 -5.38
CA SER A 292 -10.52 -19.12 -4.05
C SER A 292 -11.42 -17.89 -4.04
N TYR A 293 -11.39 -17.07 -5.08
CA TYR A 293 -12.24 -15.89 -5.28
C TYR A 293 -13.36 -16.12 -6.32
N GLY A 294 -13.55 -17.32 -6.87
CA GLY A 294 -14.49 -17.56 -7.95
C GLY A 294 -15.89 -17.09 -7.59
N GLN A 295 -16.36 -17.50 -6.41
CA GLN A 295 -17.61 -17.06 -5.82
C GLN A 295 -17.67 -15.54 -5.57
N TYR A 296 -16.54 -14.89 -5.29
CA TYR A 296 -16.47 -13.43 -5.16
C TYR A 296 -16.75 -12.76 -6.50
N PHE A 297 -16.12 -13.21 -7.58
CA PHE A 297 -16.34 -12.66 -8.92
C PHE A 297 -17.71 -13.01 -9.47
N ASP A 298 -18.19 -14.24 -9.26
CA ASP A 298 -19.55 -14.66 -9.63
C ASP A 298 -20.58 -13.74 -8.98
N SER A 299 -20.43 -13.47 -7.68
CA SER A 299 -21.32 -12.57 -6.95
C SER A 299 -21.24 -11.11 -7.41
N LEU A 300 -20.10 -10.64 -7.91
CA LEU A 300 -20.00 -9.29 -8.49
C LEU A 300 -20.70 -9.17 -9.86
N SER A 301 -21.05 -10.31 -10.48
CA SER A 301 -21.69 -10.39 -11.79
C SER A 301 -23.19 -10.72 -11.75
N SER A 302 -23.71 -11.09 -10.57
CA SER A 302 -25.13 -11.30 -10.29
C SER A 302 -25.82 -9.98 -9.91
#